data_AF-A0A951X4R3-F1
#
_entry.id   AF-A0A951X4R3-F1
#
_cell.length_a   1.000
_cell.length_b   1.000
_cell.length_c   1.000
_cell.angle_alpha   90.00
_cell.angle_beta   90.00
_cell.angle_gamma   90.00
#
_symmetry.space_group_name_H-M   'P 1'
#
loop_
_entity.id
_entity.type
_entity.pdbx_description
1 polymer ?
#
loop_
_entity_poly.entity_id
_entity_poly.type
_entity_poly.pdbx_seq_one_letter_code
_entity_poly.pdbx_strand_id
1 'polypeptide(L)'
;TVDGLRVRHDLPDTWDGYRVRRQFRGAEYDITVRRAASHEQPGCLVDNVRWEGDVLPLAPAQSVQRVEILITRTSAQSVWDAETQTRHT
;
A
#
# COMPACT_ATOMS: atom_id res chain seq x y z
N THR A 1 19.06 14.86 -5.58
CA THR A 1 19.19 13.41 -5.82
C THR A 1 17.91 12.75 -5.34
N VAL A 2 17.45 11.66 -5.99
CA VAL A 2 16.30 10.89 -5.45
C VAL A 2 16.88 9.84 -4.52
N ASP A 3 16.69 10.01 -3.21
CA ASP A 3 17.51 9.34 -2.19
C ASP A 3 17.03 7.94 -1.77
N GLY A 4 15.95 7.41 -2.33
CA GLY A 4 15.51 6.05 -2.03
C GLY A 4 14.37 5.52 -2.90
N LEU A 5 13.72 4.45 -2.43
CA LEU A 5 12.61 3.79 -3.11
C LEU A 5 11.28 4.28 -2.53
N ARG A 6 10.52 5.04 -3.32
CA ARG A 6 9.14 5.43 -3.00
C ARG A 6 8.17 4.41 -3.59
N VAL A 7 7.21 3.96 -2.80
CA VAL A 7 6.14 3.07 -3.25
C VAL A 7 4.83 3.84 -3.27
N ARG A 8 4.29 4.08 -4.46
CA ARG A 8 2.89 4.52 -4.62
C ARG A 8 2.05 3.29 -4.89
N HIS A 9 1.11 3.03 -4.01
CA HIS A 9 0.17 1.94 -4.15
C HIS A 9 -1.08 2.47 -4.83
N ASP A 10 -1.38 1.95 -6.01
CA ASP A 10 -2.67 2.15 -6.68
C ASP A 10 -3.31 0.77 -6.75
N LEU A 11 -3.96 0.37 -5.66
CA LEU A 11 -4.56 -0.96 -5.52
C LEU A 11 -6.00 -0.90 -6.08
N PRO A 12 -6.30 -1.61 -7.18
CA PRO A 12 -7.67 -1.66 -7.68
C PRO A 12 -8.65 -2.19 -6.63
N ASP A 13 -9.87 -1.66 -6.62
CA ASP A 13 -10.91 -2.06 -5.65
C ASP A 13 -11.26 -3.54 -5.69
N THR A 14 -11.09 -4.18 -6.84
CA THR A 14 -11.34 -5.61 -7.07
C THR A 14 -10.24 -6.53 -6.50
N TRP A 15 -9.10 -5.98 -6.04
CA TRP A 15 -7.99 -6.78 -5.53
C TRP A 15 -7.90 -6.67 -4.01
N ASP A 16 -7.63 -7.81 -3.36
CA ASP A 16 -7.33 -7.86 -1.93
C ASP A 16 -5.90 -7.37 -1.63
N GLY A 17 -5.00 -7.54 -2.60
CA GLY A 17 -3.61 -7.13 -2.53
C GLY A 17 -2.77 -7.67 -3.68
N TYR A 18 -1.49 -7.30 -3.69
CA TYR A 18 -0.48 -7.83 -4.59
C TYR A 18 0.88 -7.89 -3.90
N ARG A 19 1.81 -8.65 -4.50
CA ARG A 19 3.21 -8.74 -4.07
C ARG A 19 4.15 -8.42 -5.22
N VAL A 20 5.16 -7.60 -4.96
CA VAL A 20 6.21 -7.22 -5.92
C VAL A 20 7.57 -7.50 -5.30
N ARG A 21 8.46 -8.14 -6.07
CA ARG A 21 9.89 -8.19 -5.75
C ARG A 21 10.62 -7.15 -6.60
N ARG A 22 11.28 -6.19 -5.95
CA ARG A 22 11.96 -5.09 -6.63
C ARG A 22 13.44 -5.08 -6.27
N GLN A 23 14.29 -5.28 -7.29
CA GLN A 23 15.72 -5.04 -7.18
C GLN A 23 16.01 -3.53 -7.23
N PHE A 24 16.65 -2.98 -6.21
CA PHE A 24 17.04 -1.58 -6.13
C PHE A 24 18.33 -1.42 -5.34
N ARG A 25 19.34 -0.77 -5.96
CA ARG A 25 20.67 -0.52 -5.35
C ARG A 25 21.33 -1.76 -4.74
N GLY A 26 21.15 -2.92 -5.38
CA GLY A 26 21.77 -4.18 -4.98
C GLY A 26 21.01 -4.94 -3.88
N ALA A 27 19.90 -4.41 -3.38
CA ALA A 27 19.00 -5.12 -2.45
C ALA A 27 17.71 -5.55 -3.15
N GLU A 28 17.09 -6.61 -2.65
CA GLU A 28 15.73 -6.99 -3.00
C GLU A 28 14.75 -6.40 -1.99
N TYR A 29 13.73 -5.70 -2.48
CA TYR A 29 12.58 -5.29 -1.68
C TYR A 29 11.43 -6.23 -1.99
N ASP A 30 10.97 -6.95 -0.99
CA ASP A 30 9.84 -7.86 -1.06
C ASP A 30 8.60 -7.17 -0.49
N ILE A 31 7.85 -6.54 -1.39
CA ILE A 31 6.80 -5.58 -1.05
C ILE A 31 5.44 -6.26 -1.20
N THR A 32 4.68 -6.32 -0.12
CA THR A 32 3.27 -6.73 -0.14
C THR A 32 2.41 -5.49 0.08
N VAL A 33 1.42 -5.28 -0.79
CA VAL A 33 0.40 -4.26 -0.63
C VAL A 33 -0.92 -4.98 -0.46
N ARG A 34 -1.66 -4.70 0.63
CA ARG A 34 -2.96 -5.32 0.87
C ARG A 34 -3.87 -4.42 1.68
N ARG A 35 -5.15 -4.75 1.70
CA ARG A 35 -6.10 -4.10 2.60
C ARG A 35 -5.84 -4.52 4.05
N ALA A 36 -5.91 -3.55 4.97
CA ALA A 36 -5.84 -3.79 6.39
C ALA A 36 -7.05 -4.61 6.86
N ALA A 37 -6.83 -5.57 7.75
CA ALA A 37 -7.91 -6.19 8.51
C ALA A 37 -8.53 -5.16 9.48
N SER A 38 -9.72 -5.46 10.01
CA SER A 38 -10.45 -4.56 10.90
C SER A 38 -9.71 -4.19 12.19
N HIS A 39 -8.76 -5.02 12.63
CA HIS A 39 -7.94 -4.81 13.83
C HIS A 39 -6.54 -4.26 13.53
N GLU A 40 -6.21 -4.03 12.26
CA GLU A 40 -4.90 -3.52 11.85
C GLU A 40 -4.97 -2.03 11.52
N GLN A 41 -3.88 -1.32 11.82
CA GLN A 41 -3.74 0.09 11.47
C GLN A 41 -3.12 0.23 10.07
N PRO A 42 -3.78 0.91 9.10
CA PRO A 42 -3.18 1.21 7.80
C PRO A 42 -1.84 1.94 7.89
N GLY A 43 -0.95 1.70 6.94
CA GLY A 43 0.35 2.34 6.79
C GLY A 43 1.44 1.36 6.36
N CYS A 44 2.70 1.73 6.56
CA CYS A 44 3.85 0.97 6.11
C CYS A 44 4.55 0.27 7.28
N LEU A 45 4.91 -1.00 7.08
CA LEU A 45 5.82 -1.74 7.94
C LEU A 45 7.05 -2.13 7.13
N VAL A 46 8.24 -1.89 7.69
CA VAL A 46 9.52 -2.35 7.15
C VAL A 46 10.09 -3.35 8.15
N ASP A 47 10.28 -4.57 7.70
CA ASP A 47 10.73 -5.70 8.54
C ASP A 47 9.89 -5.83 9.83
N ASN A 48 8.56 -5.70 9.68
CA ASN A 48 7.54 -5.70 10.75
C ASN A 48 7.60 -4.53 11.74
N VAL A 49 8.42 -3.51 11.47
CA VAL A 49 8.50 -2.28 12.28
C VAL A 49 7.76 -1.15 11.56
N ARG A 50 6.94 -0.39 12.29
CA ARG A 50 6.19 0.74 11.74
C ARG A 50 7.13 1.76 11.10
N TRP A 51 6.80 2.18 9.88
CA TRP A 51 7.54 3.16 9.11
C TRP A 51 6.65 4.34 8.71
N GLU A 52 7.03 5.55 9.10
CA GLU A 52 6.27 6.78 8.84
C GLU A 52 6.79 7.59 7.64
N GLY A 53 7.89 7.14 7.02
CA GLY A 53 8.48 7.83 5.86
C GLY A 53 7.78 7.50 4.54
N ASP A 54 7.80 8.44 3.61
CA ASP A 54 7.29 8.28 2.25
C ASP A 54 8.29 7.59 1.29
N VAL A 55 9.54 7.47 1.74
CA VAL A 55 10.64 6.77 1.06
C VAL A 55 11.11 5.65 1.98
N LEU A 56 11.25 4.43 1.44
CA LEU A 56 11.75 3.28 2.20
C LEU A 56 13.20 3.48 2.61
N PRO A 57 13.62 2.94 3.77
CA PRO A 57 15.02 2.93 4.15
C PRO A 57 15.85 2.20 3.09
N LEU A 58 17.11 2.63 2.94
CA LEU A 58 18.02 1.98 2.02
C LEU A 58 18.52 0.68 2.63
N ALA A 59 18.11 -0.44 2.04
CA ALA A 59 18.57 -1.76 2.43
C ALA A 59 20.03 -1.95 2.00
N PRO A 60 20.86 -2.66 2.80
CA PRO A 60 22.20 -3.04 2.39
C PRO A 60 22.17 -3.87 1.11
N ALA A 61 23.20 -3.73 0.26
CA ALA A 61 23.34 -4.61 -0.90
C ALA A 61 23.39 -6.08 -0.46
N GLN A 62 22.90 -6.97 -1.32
CA GLN A 62 22.79 -8.41 -1.09
C GLN A 62 21.88 -8.80 0.09
N SER A 63 20.97 -7.90 0.50
CA SER A 63 19.95 -8.18 1.50
C SER A 63 18.54 -8.22 0.89
N VAL A 64 17.59 -8.77 1.66
CA VAL A 64 16.16 -8.73 1.37
C VAL A 64 15.49 -7.91 2.46
N GLN A 65 14.78 -6.85 2.08
CA GLN A 65 13.97 -6.04 2.98
C GLN A 65 12.49 -6.34 2.74
N ARG A 66 11.78 -6.76 3.80
CA ARG A 66 10.33 -6.96 3.71
C ARG A 66 9.62 -5.65 3.95
N VAL A 67 8.64 -5.37 3.10
CA VAL A 67 7.80 -4.20 3.22
C VAL A 67 6.35 -4.65 3.13
N GLU A 68 5.54 -4.21 4.08
CA GLU A 68 4.10 -4.41 4.05
C GLU A 68 3.41 -3.05 4.07
N ILE A 69 2.57 -2.81 3.06
CA ILE A 69 1.76 -1.61 2.96
C ILE A 69 0.31 -2.02 3.16
N LEU A 70 -0.23 -1.61 4.31
CA LEU A 70 -1.61 -1.81 4.70
C LEU A 70 -2.41 -0.60 4.27
N ILE A 71 -3.42 -0.82 3.44
CA ILE A 71 -4.26 0.26 2.94
C ILE A 71 -5.65 0.13 3.54
N THR A 72 -6.33 1.25 3.75
CA THR A 72 -7.70 1.24 4.25
C THR A 72 -8.60 0.46 3.30
N ARG A 73 -9.52 -0.35 3.83
CA ARG A 73 -10.62 -0.87 3.03
C ARG A 73 -11.50 0.31 2.63
N THR A 74 -11.44 0.73 1.37
CA THR A 74 -12.46 1.61 0.81
C THR A 74 -13.80 0.89 0.90
N SER A 75 -14.72 1.40 1.72
CA SER A 75 -16.11 0.97 1.68
C SER A 75 -16.68 1.39 0.33
N ALA A 76 -17.18 0.43 -0.46
CA ALA A 76 -17.92 0.72 -1.67
C ALA A 76 -19.27 1.35 -1.32
N GLN A 77 -19.29 2.65 -1.06
CA GLN A 77 -20.52 3.43 -1.01
C GLN A 77 -20.19 4.90 -1.26
N SER A 78 -21.06 5.57 -2.02
CA SER A 78 -20.99 6.97 -2.45
C SER A 78 -20.17 7.28 -3.73
N VAL A 79 -20.64 6.79 -4.88
CA VAL A 79 -20.64 7.62 -6.12
C VAL A 79 -21.98 7.53 -6.90
N TRP A 80 -22.87 6.57 -6.62
CA TRP A 80 -24.12 6.39 -7.39
C TRP A 80 -25.45 6.75 -6.67
N ASP A 81 -25.42 7.12 -5.38
CA ASP A 81 -26.66 7.38 -4.62
C ASP A 81 -27.18 8.84 -4.70
N ALA A 82 -26.47 9.74 -5.42
CA ALA A 82 -26.86 11.15 -5.48
C ALA A 82 -27.83 11.50 -6.62
N GLU A 83 -28.00 10.63 -7.65
CA GLU A 83 -28.78 10.99 -8.85
C GLU A 83 -30.17 10.34 -8.96
N THR A 84 -30.54 9.42 -8.07
CA THR A 84 -31.86 8.73 -8.18
C THR A 84 -32.95 9.35 -7.27
N GLN A 85 -32.60 10.28 -6.38
CA GLN A 85 -33.56 10.89 -5.44
C GLN A 85 -34.07 12.28 -5.92
N THR A 86 -34.49 12.42 -7.17
CA THR A 86 -35.25 13.63 -7.61
C THR A 86 -36.39 13.33 -8.59
N ARG A 87 -36.71 12.06 -8.85
CA ARG A 87 -37.84 11.73 -9.72
C ARG A 87 -38.63 10.56 -9.16
N HIS A 88 -39.52 10.85 -8.22
CA HIS A 88 -40.86 10.24 -8.09
C HIS A 88 -41.58 11.05 -7.00
N THR A 89 -42.35 12.07 -7.43
CA THR A 89 -43.83 12.08 -7.57
C THR A 89 -44.55 12.10 -6.24
#